data_AF-A0A8H7CVH0-F1
#
_entry.id   AF-A0A8H7CVH0-F1
#
_cell.length_a   1.000
_cell.length_b   1.000
_cell.length_c   1.000
_cell.angle_alpha   90.00
_cell.angle_beta   90.00
_cell.angle_gamma   90.00
#
_symmetry.space_group_name_H-M   'P 1'
#
loop_
_entity.id
_entity.type
_entity.pdbx_description
1 polymer ?
#
loop_
_entity_poly.entity_id
_entity_poly.type
_entity_poly.pdbx_seq_one_letter_code
_entity_poly.pdbx_strand_id
1 'polypeptide(L)'
;MLPFLRVYGWAIFHGTLAVLASSEAGSSSWRKPNVTLSSAERVALAEFRATVYYQMADFDALTNNTTYANDLRDEISATTQSQEKAAKPESIAHAAIRAYSAYKDPVFLSLANESWTFARSYTIFQEDVAAGSMPGKDFTLQPICQNASMVGGTFETTNSTDPNIAGFATPYFLTLSAMLAEATSDPIYLNAAYDSVDFIASHLLATNLVLSSISANPSDNCALDNAANSFNTGLMIEGLAVLYSITNNASTQALLNNVVAAAISNNDWQTADGIIAQGGSKLGDKYIVRGLAEAYKRNATSPDVRVSVHDFIGVQFNAVVDLTTESGTSIYGGAWTGPPSVIFSQSNQTTAISALLSAMILDDVDPTSSVSEPPPPPASSSVVPHATKTPVAVMTGSVVGSVVLVAIGVALWFVLRRRKRIAGPESSLAMASAAPRPVTVLADVTAYQTSPTSPTLARNSITKFGLSFEPQVQRHCVNEQAQSPVDTVNTTISPTSLVTSTDLPLSSVAAWSPVEQLPTTELVRVLNERLRGRQWDEEEVPPQYGTEQ
;
A
#
# COMPACT_ATOMS: atom_id res chain seq x y z
N MET A 1 19.92 -17.21 -21.80
CA MET A 1 20.29 -15.87 -21.30
C MET A 1 19.75 -15.59 -19.88
N LEU A 2 18.48 -15.88 -19.59
CA LEU A 2 17.87 -15.71 -18.24
C LEU A 2 18.69 -16.15 -16.99
N PRO A 3 19.45 -17.27 -16.96
CA PRO A 3 20.09 -17.68 -15.71
C PRO A 3 21.33 -16.87 -15.31
N PHE A 4 22.00 -16.18 -16.24
CA PHE A 4 23.19 -15.36 -15.90
C PHE A 4 22.79 -14.04 -15.21
N LEU A 5 21.64 -13.47 -15.57
CA LEU A 5 21.07 -12.29 -14.90
C LEU A 5 20.64 -12.58 -13.44
N ARG A 6 20.22 -13.82 -13.14
CA ARG A 6 19.87 -14.25 -11.78
C ARG A 6 21.06 -14.39 -10.83
N VAL A 7 22.30 -14.52 -11.33
CA VAL A 7 23.49 -14.69 -10.48
C VAL A 7 24.19 -13.35 -10.23
N TYR A 8 24.34 -12.51 -11.27
CA TYR A 8 24.90 -11.17 -11.09
C TYR A 8 23.94 -10.22 -10.34
N GLY A 9 22.64 -10.35 -10.57
CA GLY A 9 21.61 -9.64 -9.80
C GLY A 9 21.45 -10.12 -8.35
N TRP A 10 22.19 -11.15 -7.91
CA TRP A 10 22.12 -11.72 -6.55
C TRP A 10 23.34 -11.35 -5.71
N ALA A 11 24.51 -11.15 -6.33
CA ALA A 11 25.73 -10.74 -5.63
C ALA A 11 25.83 -9.22 -5.37
N ILE A 12 25.18 -8.39 -6.18
CA ILE A 12 25.14 -6.91 -6.02
C ILE A 12 23.99 -6.48 -5.10
N PHE A 13 22.94 -7.32 -5.02
CA PHE A 13 21.82 -7.28 -4.07
C PHE A 13 22.24 -7.40 -2.60
N HIS A 14 23.55 -7.49 -2.38
CA HIS A 14 24.19 -7.60 -1.10
C HIS A 14 25.06 -6.39 -0.72
N GLY A 15 25.20 -5.28 -1.45
CA GLY A 15 25.94 -4.11 -0.88
C GLY A 15 25.41 -3.38 0.40
N THR A 16 24.09 -3.11 0.59
CA THR A 16 23.71 -1.73 1.04
C THR A 16 22.37 -1.40 1.79
N LEU A 17 21.41 -2.27 2.17
CA LEU A 17 20.48 -1.90 3.30
C LEU A 17 21.25 -1.87 4.63
N ALA A 18 22.40 -2.56 4.69
CA ALA A 18 23.45 -2.31 5.67
C ALA A 18 23.92 -0.84 5.71
N VAL A 19 23.58 -0.02 4.71
CA VAL A 19 23.86 1.43 4.64
C VAL A 19 22.62 2.31 4.84
N LEU A 20 21.39 1.86 4.59
CA LEU A 20 20.24 2.48 5.31
C LEU A 20 20.38 2.27 6.82
N ALA A 21 21.03 1.17 7.24
CA ALA A 21 21.55 1.03 8.58
C ALA A 21 22.82 1.88 8.85
N SER A 22 23.75 2.09 7.89
CA SER A 22 25.09 2.67 8.16
C SER A 22 25.47 4.07 7.63
N SER A 23 24.89 4.61 6.55
CA SER A 23 24.98 6.06 6.28
C SER A 23 24.23 6.89 7.33
N GLU A 24 23.31 6.25 8.07
CA GLU A 24 22.82 6.75 9.36
C GLU A 24 23.37 6.01 10.60
N ALA A 25 24.22 4.96 10.53
CA ALA A 25 24.89 4.42 11.74
C ALA A 25 25.92 5.39 12.34
N GLY A 26 26.34 6.41 11.58
CA GLY A 26 27.02 7.58 12.16
C GLY A 26 26.18 8.28 13.23
N SER A 27 24.85 8.13 13.20
CA SER A 27 23.92 8.64 14.20
C SER A 27 22.86 7.60 14.59
N SER A 28 23.03 6.97 15.75
CA SER A 28 22.07 6.05 16.39
C SER A 28 20.64 6.61 16.66
N SER A 29 20.34 7.82 16.20
CA SER A 29 19.15 8.60 16.47
C SER A 29 17.86 8.15 15.80
N TRP A 30 17.84 7.30 14.77
CA TRP A 30 16.58 6.88 14.13
C TRP A 30 16.01 5.58 14.69
N ARG A 31 16.87 4.61 15.05
CA ARG A 31 16.48 3.38 15.79
C ARG A 31 16.11 3.66 17.24
N LYS A 32 16.57 4.80 17.77
CA LYS A 32 16.20 5.37 19.06
C LYS A 32 16.04 6.89 18.89
N PRO A 33 14.88 7.38 18.42
CA PRO A 33 14.59 8.82 18.37
C PRO A 33 14.90 9.44 19.72
N ASN A 34 15.93 10.29 19.75
CA ASN A 34 16.47 10.87 20.98
C ASN A 34 15.58 12.04 21.45
N VAL A 35 14.33 11.71 21.79
CA VAL A 35 13.34 12.43 22.61
C VAL A 35 12.92 13.85 22.16
N THR A 36 13.55 14.48 21.17
CA THR A 36 13.26 15.87 20.78
C THR A 36 12.28 16.06 19.61
N LEU A 37 11.87 15.00 18.91
CA LEU A 37 10.86 15.12 17.84
C LEU A 37 9.50 15.53 18.40
N SER A 38 8.87 16.53 17.78
CA SER A 38 7.48 16.93 18.03
C SER A 38 6.49 15.81 17.69
N SER A 39 5.24 15.94 18.12
CA SER A 39 4.22 14.94 17.77
C SER A 39 3.95 14.88 16.27
N ALA A 40 4.02 16.01 15.57
CA ALA A 40 3.82 16.09 14.12
C ALA A 40 4.95 15.38 13.34
N GLU A 41 6.21 15.57 13.76
CA GLU A 41 7.35 14.89 13.13
C GLU A 41 7.29 13.37 13.33
N ARG A 42 6.86 12.90 14.52
CA ARG A 42 6.64 11.46 14.76
C ARG A 42 5.52 10.89 13.89
N VAL A 43 4.42 11.63 13.72
CA VAL A 43 3.31 11.26 12.82
C VAL A 43 3.81 11.13 11.38
N ALA A 44 4.55 12.12 10.87
CA ALA A 44 5.09 12.12 9.52
C ALA A 44 6.10 10.98 9.30
N LEU A 45 6.97 10.72 10.27
CA LEU A 45 7.94 9.63 10.22
C LEU A 45 7.26 8.25 10.21
N ALA A 46 6.21 8.05 11.00
CA ALA A 46 5.45 6.80 11.01
C ALA A 46 4.73 6.55 9.68
N GLU A 47 4.14 7.59 9.06
CA GLU A 47 3.52 7.48 7.74
C GLU A 47 4.55 7.22 6.62
N PHE A 48 5.72 7.85 6.70
CA PHE A 48 6.82 7.58 5.78
C PHE A 48 7.31 6.14 5.90
N ARG A 49 7.56 5.65 7.12
CA ARG A 49 7.94 4.26 7.39
C ARG A 49 6.90 3.28 6.83
N ALA A 50 5.63 3.48 7.16
CA ALA A 50 4.52 2.70 6.61
C ALA A 50 4.52 2.68 5.08
N THR A 51 4.82 3.83 4.44
CA THR A 51 4.91 3.93 2.98
C THR A 51 6.01 3.04 2.43
N VAL A 52 7.23 3.14 2.97
CA VAL A 52 8.37 2.30 2.57
C VAL A 52 8.08 0.81 2.80
N TYR A 53 7.45 0.48 3.93
CA TYR A 53 7.16 -0.91 4.30
C TYR A 53 6.18 -1.60 3.34
N TYR A 54 5.08 -0.94 2.92
CA TYR A 54 4.19 -1.54 1.91
C TYR A 54 4.86 -1.64 0.54
N GLN A 55 5.70 -0.66 0.16
CA GLN A 55 6.42 -0.69 -1.12
C GLN A 55 7.44 -1.84 -1.20
N MET A 56 8.11 -2.14 -0.10
CA MET A 56 9.00 -3.31 0.01
C MET A 56 8.23 -4.63 -0.12
N ALA A 57 7.07 -4.75 0.54
CA ALA A 57 6.19 -5.92 0.41
C ALA A 57 5.65 -6.10 -1.01
N ASP A 58 5.22 -5.00 -1.65
CA ASP A 58 4.72 -4.99 -3.02
C ASP A 58 5.83 -5.36 -4.02
N PHE A 59 7.04 -4.84 -3.86
CA PHE A 59 8.19 -5.20 -4.70
C PHE A 59 8.54 -6.70 -4.58
N ASP A 60 8.58 -7.25 -3.36
CA ASP A 60 8.84 -8.68 -3.15
C ASP A 60 7.72 -9.53 -3.78
N ALA A 61 6.45 -9.13 -3.64
CA ALA A 61 5.31 -9.82 -4.27
C ALA A 61 5.41 -9.80 -5.82
N LEU A 62 5.65 -8.63 -6.41
CA LEU A 62 5.78 -8.46 -7.88
C LEU A 62 7.03 -9.12 -8.46
N THR A 63 8.08 -9.32 -7.66
CA THR A 63 9.30 -10.01 -8.10
C THR A 63 9.37 -11.48 -7.68
N ASN A 64 8.32 -12.00 -7.03
CA ASN A 64 8.25 -13.35 -6.46
C ASN A 64 9.46 -13.68 -5.57
N ASN A 65 9.71 -12.80 -4.61
CA ASN A 65 10.84 -12.80 -3.69
C ASN A 65 10.35 -12.58 -2.25
N THR A 66 11.22 -12.82 -1.26
CA THR A 66 10.93 -12.66 0.17
C THR A 66 12.11 -12.01 0.91
N THR A 67 12.80 -11.08 0.27
CA THR A 67 13.99 -10.43 0.83
C THR A 67 13.66 -9.59 2.05
N TYR A 68 12.59 -8.80 1.96
CA TYR A 68 12.20 -7.85 2.99
C TYR A 68 11.35 -8.48 4.09
N ALA A 69 10.94 -9.75 3.95
CA ALA A 69 10.01 -10.41 4.85
C ALA A 69 10.43 -10.39 6.34
N ASN A 70 11.71 -10.59 6.64
CA ASN A 70 12.20 -10.56 8.03
C ASN A 70 12.36 -9.11 8.54
N ASP A 71 12.97 -8.23 7.74
CA ASP A 71 13.17 -6.82 8.09
C ASP A 71 11.82 -6.14 8.38
N LEU A 72 10.81 -6.37 7.53
CA LEU A 72 9.45 -5.87 7.73
C LEU A 72 8.78 -6.48 8.96
N ARG A 73 9.01 -7.76 9.27
CA ARG A 73 8.45 -8.39 10.49
C ARG A 73 8.96 -7.66 11.72
N ASP A 74 10.27 -7.45 11.81
CA ASP A 74 10.90 -6.85 12.98
C ASP A 74 10.52 -5.35 13.10
N GLU A 75 10.59 -4.59 12.01
CA GLU A 75 10.34 -3.14 12.01
C GLU A 75 8.86 -2.76 12.19
N ILE A 76 7.91 -3.47 11.55
CA ILE A 76 6.46 -3.24 11.74
C ILE A 76 6.06 -3.65 13.17
N SER A 77 6.61 -4.75 13.70
CA SER A 77 6.38 -5.16 15.09
C SER A 77 6.91 -4.14 16.09
N ALA A 78 8.10 -3.57 15.85
CA ALA A 78 8.69 -2.54 16.70
C ALA A 78 7.88 -1.24 16.69
N THR A 79 7.46 -0.79 15.49
CA THR A 79 6.59 0.40 15.34
C THR A 79 5.28 0.23 16.11
N THR A 80 4.63 -0.94 15.99
CA THR A 80 3.33 -1.23 16.63
C THR A 80 3.42 -1.28 18.16
N GLN A 81 4.55 -1.72 18.72
CA GLN A 81 4.80 -1.71 20.17
C GLN A 81 5.11 -0.32 20.73
N SER A 82 5.49 0.64 19.87
CA SER A 82 5.82 2.00 20.28
C SER A 82 4.58 2.88 20.40
N GLN A 83 4.73 4.06 21.02
CA GLN A 83 3.65 5.07 21.08
C GLN A 83 3.27 5.63 19.69
N GLU A 84 3.99 5.30 18.62
CA GLU A 84 3.63 5.65 17.23
C GLU A 84 2.26 5.06 16.82
N LYS A 85 1.78 4.00 17.49
CA LYS A 85 0.40 3.48 17.30
C LYS A 85 -0.70 4.53 17.54
N ALA A 86 -0.46 5.52 18.39
CA ALA A 86 -1.42 6.60 18.66
C ALA A 86 -1.43 7.71 17.59
N ALA A 87 -0.52 7.66 16.60
CA ALA A 87 -0.31 8.71 15.62
C ALA A 87 -1.10 8.49 14.32
N LYS A 88 -0.87 7.36 13.63
CA LYS A 88 -1.55 6.95 12.37
C LYS A 88 -1.57 5.41 12.24
N PRO A 89 -2.43 4.70 12.99
CA PRO A 89 -2.48 3.24 12.99
C PRO A 89 -2.91 2.66 11.63
N GLU A 90 -3.68 3.39 10.83
CA GLU A 90 -4.21 2.94 9.55
C GLU A 90 -3.09 2.65 8.55
N SER A 91 -2.09 3.53 8.45
CA SER A 91 -0.95 3.36 7.53
C SER A 91 -0.11 2.14 7.89
N ILE A 92 0.13 1.91 9.19
CA ILE A 92 0.86 0.72 9.66
C ILE A 92 0.02 -0.55 9.44
N ALA A 93 -1.30 -0.48 9.59
CA ALA A 93 -2.19 -1.59 9.28
C ALA A 93 -2.17 -1.95 7.78
N HIS A 94 -2.12 -0.95 6.89
CA HIS A 94 -1.99 -1.16 5.45
C HIS A 94 -0.64 -1.77 5.10
N ALA A 95 0.47 -1.26 5.64
CA ALA A 95 1.77 -1.91 5.50
C ALA A 95 1.78 -3.37 5.97
N ALA A 96 1.14 -3.66 7.11
CA ALA A 96 1.00 -5.01 7.63
C ALA A 96 0.14 -5.90 6.72
N ILE A 97 -1.04 -5.46 6.24
CA ILE A 97 -1.89 -6.32 5.38
C ILE A 97 -1.30 -6.53 3.98
N ARG A 98 -0.50 -5.58 3.47
CA ARG A 98 0.31 -5.74 2.24
C ARG A 98 1.44 -6.76 2.45
N ALA A 99 2.16 -6.68 3.56
CA ALA A 99 3.16 -7.68 3.95
C ALA A 99 2.53 -9.08 4.17
N TYR A 100 1.35 -9.17 4.79
CA TYR A 100 0.60 -10.43 4.85
C TYR A 100 0.23 -10.93 3.45
N SER A 101 -0.21 -10.04 2.56
CA SER A 101 -0.57 -10.39 1.19
C SER A 101 0.61 -11.00 0.42
N ALA A 102 1.81 -10.44 0.57
CA ALA A 102 3.06 -10.94 -0.02
C ALA A 102 3.55 -12.25 0.60
N TYR A 103 3.64 -12.34 1.94
CA TYR A 103 4.38 -13.41 2.63
C TYR A 103 3.51 -14.48 3.30
N LYS A 104 2.21 -14.24 3.45
CA LYS A 104 1.24 -15.09 4.19
C LYS A 104 1.63 -15.41 5.63
N ASP A 105 2.45 -14.55 6.26
CA ASP A 105 2.87 -14.70 7.65
C ASP A 105 1.80 -14.15 8.62
N PRO A 106 1.24 -14.99 9.52
CA PRO A 106 0.17 -14.58 10.44
C PRO A 106 0.57 -13.45 11.40
N VAL A 107 1.86 -13.17 11.63
CA VAL A 107 2.29 -12.00 12.42
C VAL A 107 1.77 -10.70 11.79
N PHE A 108 1.93 -10.55 10.48
CA PHE A 108 1.45 -9.36 9.76
C PHE A 108 -0.08 -9.24 9.78
N LEU A 109 -0.81 -10.36 9.65
CA LEU A 109 -2.27 -10.35 9.75
C LEU A 109 -2.74 -9.94 11.16
N SER A 110 -2.05 -10.40 12.21
CA SER A 110 -2.33 -10.01 13.59
C SER A 110 -2.14 -8.51 13.80
N LEU A 111 -1.03 -7.94 13.28
CA LEU A 111 -0.72 -6.51 13.38
C LEU A 111 -1.73 -5.65 12.59
N ALA A 112 -2.13 -6.10 11.40
CA ALA A 112 -3.17 -5.45 10.60
C ALA A 112 -4.52 -5.42 11.33
N ASN A 113 -4.94 -6.55 11.91
CA ASN A 113 -6.18 -6.65 12.68
C ASN A 113 -6.14 -5.80 13.97
N GLU A 114 -5.01 -5.77 14.68
CA GLU A 114 -4.86 -4.97 15.90
C GLU A 114 -5.00 -3.46 15.63
N SER A 115 -4.41 -3.00 14.53
CA SER A 115 -4.49 -1.59 14.11
C SER A 115 -5.85 -1.25 13.48
N TRP A 116 -6.48 -2.17 12.73
CA TRP A 116 -7.88 -2.02 12.30
C TRP A 116 -8.84 -1.92 13.48
N THR A 117 -8.64 -2.73 14.52
CA THR A 117 -9.47 -2.70 15.75
C THR A 117 -9.35 -1.36 16.47
N PHE A 118 -8.19 -0.69 16.40
CA PHE A 118 -8.04 0.67 16.90
C PHE A 118 -8.79 1.67 16.01
N ALA A 119 -8.57 1.66 14.69
CA ALA A 119 -9.24 2.56 13.75
C ALA A 119 -10.78 2.46 13.89
N ARG A 120 -11.28 1.23 14.03
CA ARG A 120 -12.69 0.91 14.29
C ARG A 120 -13.27 1.67 15.49
N SER A 121 -12.51 1.89 16.57
CA SER A 121 -13.00 2.67 17.73
C SER A 121 -13.22 4.16 17.45
N TYR A 122 -12.86 4.62 16.25
CA TYR A 122 -13.10 5.96 15.72
C TYR A 122 -13.86 5.94 14.38
N THR A 123 -14.50 4.81 14.02
CA THR A 123 -15.41 4.69 12.88
C THR A 123 -16.83 4.51 13.41
N ILE A 124 -17.79 5.26 12.86
CA ILE A 124 -19.17 5.26 13.35
C ILE A 124 -19.89 3.97 12.94
N PHE A 125 -20.44 3.25 13.93
CA PHE A 125 -21.31 2.10 13.70
C PHE A 125 -22.78 2.41 14.04
N GLN A 126 -23.66 1.48 13.69
CA GLN A 126 -25.11 1.63 13.86
C GLN A 126 -25.50 1.80 15.34
N GLU A 127 -24.74 1.20 16.25
CA GLU A 127 -24.86 1.37 17.70
C GLU A 127 -24.56 2.80 18.17
N ASP A 128 -23.55 3.49 17.61
CA ASP A 128 -23.20 4.87 17.99
C ASP A 128 -24.29 5.85 17.51
N VAL A 129 -24.80 5.63 16.30
CA VAL A 129 -25.93 6.39 15.73
C VAL A 129 -27.21 6.17 16.54
N ALA A 130 -27.47 4.95 17.02
CA ALA A 130 -28.61 4.66 17.88
C ALA A 130 -28.46 5.25 19.30
N ALA A 131 -27.23 5.36 19.80
CA ALA A 131 -26.92 6.00 21.09
C ALA A 131 -26.90 7.54 21.02
N GLY A 132 -26.64 8.12 19.83
CA GLY A 132 -26.36 9.55 19.66
C GLY A 132 -24.99 9.97 20.23
N SER A 133 -24.08 9.01 20.40
CA SER A 133 -22.76 9.23 21.02
C SER A 133 -21.82 8.06 20.71
N MET A 134 -20.52 8.34 20.56
CA MET A 134 -19.47 7.34 20.38
C MET A 134 -18.49 7.33 21.57
N PRO A 135 -18.00 6.18 22.05
CA PRO A 135 -16.92 6.11 23.02
C PRO A 135 -15.67 6.89 22.59
N GLY A 136 -15.15 7.74 23.47
CA GLY A 136 -13.96 8.54 23.17
C GLY A 136 -14.23 9.87 22.46
N LYS A 137 -15.47 10.16 22.03
CA LYS A 137 -15.90 11.49 21.58
C LYS A 137 -16.79 12.15 22.64
N ASP A 138 -16.62 13.47 22.84
CA ASP A 138 -17.25 14.28 23.89
C ASP A 138 -18.18 15.35 23.28
N PHE A 139 -19.03 14.90 22.36
CA PHE A 139 -20.13 15.67 21.76
C PHE A 139 -21.28 14.74 21.37
N THR A 140 -22.48 15.30 21.15
CA THR A 140 -23.62 14.54 20.62
C THR A 140 -23.38 14.22 19.15
N LEU A 141 -23.45 12.96 18.75
CA LEU A 141 -23.23 12.55 17.37
C LEU A 141 -24.43 12.95 16.49
N GLN A 142 -24.18 13.62 15.37
CA GLN A 142 -25.18 13.84 14.32
C GLN A 142 -25.46 12.49 13.62
N PRO A 143 -26.69 11.94 13.67
CA PRO A 143 -26.97 10.60 13.16
C PRO A 143 -27.15 10.55 11.63
N ILE A 144 -27.58 11.67 11.04
CA ILE A 144 -27.97 11.79 9.63
C ILE A 144 -27.43 13.10 9.08
N CYS A 145 -26.74 13.05 7.94
CA CYS A 145 -26.39 14.21 7.12
C CYS A 145 -26.90 13.98 5.70
N GLN A 146 -27.25 15.04 4.97
CA GLN A 146 -27.65 14.93 3.55
C GLN A 146 -28.81 13.91 3.26
N ASN A 147 -29.63 13.59 4.27
CA ASN A 147 -30.66 12.53 4.30
C ASN A 147 -30.14 11.07 4.31
N ALA A 148 -28.85 10.84 4.54
CA ALA A 148 -28.21 9.53 4.68
C ALA A 148 -27.59 9.32 6.08
N SER A 149 -27.38 8.06 6.45
CA SER A 149 -26.80 7.66 7.75
C SER A 149 -25.32 8.05 7.84
N MET A 150 -24.85 8.42 9.05
CA MET A 150 -23.43 8.70 9.31
C MET A 150 -22.59 7.46 9.65
N VAL A 151 -23.19 6.26 9.63
CA VAL A 151 -22.48 4.97 9.75
C VAL A 151 -21.40 4.84 8.67
N GLY A 152 -20.24 4.28 9.03
CA GLY A 152 -19.10 4.07 8.13
C GLY A 152 -18.07 5.20 8.11
N GLY A 153 -18.42 6.40 8.60
CA GLY A 153 -17.52 7.56 8.67
C GLY A 153 -16.44 7.41 9.74
N THR A 154 -15.18 7.71 9.41
CA THR A 154 -14.02 7.59 10.32
C THR A 154 -13.41 8.95 10.66
N PHE A 155 -13.27 9.24 11.96
CA PHE A 155 -12.76 10.52 12.45
C PHE A 155 -11.29 10.76 12.06
N GLU A 156 -10.95 12.03 11.76
CA GLU A 156 -9.58 12.46 11.43
C GLU A 156 -8.60 12.23 12.58
N THR A 157 -9.06 12.45 13.82
CA THR A 157 -8.23 12.42 15.01
C THR A 157 -8.90 11.71 16.19
N THR A 158 -8.07 11.22 17.11
CA THR A 158 -8.47 10.64 18.39
C THR A 158 -8.86 11.70 19.44
N ASN A 159 -8.83 12.99 19.10
CA ASN A 159 -9.25 14.07 20.00
C ASN A 159 -10.75 13.95 20.26
N SER A 160 -11.15 13.96 21.54
CA SER A 160 -12.54 13.76 21.93
C SER A 160 -13.46 14.89 21.50
N THR A 161 -12.95 16.12 21.38
CA THR A 161 -13.75 17.29 20.98
C THR A 161 -13.66 17.61 19.48
N ASP A 162 -12.98 16.79 18.69
CA ASP A 162 -12.84 16.99 17.24
C ASP A 162 -13.92 16.18 16.50
N PRO A 163 -14.89 16.84 15.85
CA PRO A 163 -15.99 16.18 15.15
C PRO A 163 -15.67 15.86 13.69
N ASN A 164 -14.46 16.14 13.21
CA ASN A 164 -14.15 16.02 11.79
C ASN A 164 -14.02 14.56 11.34
N ILE A 165 -14.89 14.12 10.43
CA ILE A 165 -14.77 12.85 9.72
C ILE A 165 -14.00 13.11 8.43
N ALA A 166 -12.79 12.54 8.33
CA ALA A 166 -11.92 12.78 7.19
C ALA A 166 -12.23 11.85 6.01
N GLY A 167 -12.25 12.45 4.82
CA GLY A 167 -12.15 11.76 3.55
C GLY A 167 -10.78 11.12 3.31
N PHE A 168 -9.77 11.35 4.18
CA PHE A 168 -8.55 10.52 4.19
C PHE A 168 -8.75 9.25 5.01
N ALA A 169 -9.17 9.40 6.27
CA ALA A 169 -9.31 8.29 7.21
C ALA A 169 -10.37 7.27 6.77
N THR A 170 -11.49 7.74 6.19
CA THR A 170 -12.61 6.86 5.82
C THR A 170 -12.27 5.92 4.63
N PRO A 171 -11.72 6.39 3.49
CA PRO A 171 -11.21 5.49 2.44
C PRO A 171 -10.04 4.61 2.89
N TYR A 172 -9.23 5.04 3.86
CA TYR A 172 -8.19 4.21 4.46
C TYR A 172 -8.78 3.04 5.25
N PHE A 173 -9.79 3.31 6.08
CA PHE A 173 -10.51 2.28 6.84
C PHE A 173 -11.29 1.33 5.91
N LEU A 174 -11.91 1.85 4.85
CA LEU A 174 -12.48 1.05 3.75
C LEU A 174 -11.43 0.10 3.16
N THR A 175 -10.28 0.63 2.72
CA THR A 175 -9.23 -0.16 2.05
C THR A 175 -8.72 -1.28 2.96
N LEU A 176 -8.45 -0.95 4.22
CA LEU A 176 -8.01 -1.92 5.23
C LEU A 176 -9.08 -2.98 5.52
N SER A 177 -10.35 -2.57 5.63
CA SER A 177 -11.48 -3.48 5.84
C SER A 177 -11.67 -4.43 4.66
N ALA A 178 -11.60 -3.93 3.41
CA ALA A 178 -11.69 -4.76 2.22
C ALA A 178 -10.52 -5.77 2.12
N MET A 179 -9.29 -5.35 2.44
CA MET A 179 -8.12 -6.26 2.45
C MET A 179 -8.17 -7.29 3.59
N LEU A 180 -8.71 -6.93 4.77
CA LEU A 180 -8.94 -7.89 5.86
C LEU A 180 -10.07 -8.87 5.52
N ALA A 181 -11.14 -8.42 4.85
CA ALA A 181 -12.20 -9.29 4.33
C ALA A 181 -11.64 -10.29 3.31
N GLU A 182 -10.78 -9.85 2.38
CA GLU A 182 -10.05 -10.72 1.46
C GLU A 182 -9.18 -11.74 2.19
N ALA A 183 -8.42 -11.28 3.20
CA ALA A 183 -7.45 -12.10 3.93
C ALA A 183 -8.08 -13.17 4.84
N THR A 184 -9.31 -12.93 5.34
CA THR A 184 -9.93 -13.74 6.41
C THR A 184 -11.27 -14.36 6.04
N SER A 185 -11.97 -13.81 5.04
CA SER A 185 -13.40 -14.08 4.77
C SER A 185 -14.35 -13.80 5.95
N ASP A 186 -13.95 -13.00 6.94
CA ASP A 186 -14.81 -12.61 8.06
C ASP A 186 -15.78 -11.49 7.62
N PRO A 187 -17.11 -11.68 7.76
CA PRO A 187 -18.10 -10.67 7.37
C PRO A 187 -17.99 -9.36 8.15
N ILE A 188 -17.31 -9.32 9.30
CA ILE A 188 -17.17 -8.08 10.09
C ILE A 188 -16.40 -7.00 9.32
N TYR A 189 -15.35 -7.39 8.59
CA TYR A 189 -14.57 -6.48 7.76
C TYR A 189 -15.30 -6.16 6.45
N LEU A 190 -16.04 -7.12 5.89
CA LEU A 190 -16.82 -6.90 4.67
C LEU A 190 -17.95 -5.89 4.89
N ASN A 191 -18.68 -6.01 6.00
CA ASN A 191 -19.74 -5.07 6.36
C ASN A 191 -19.15 -3.67 6.62
N ALA A 192 -18.05 -3.58 7.38
CA ALA A 192 -17.36 -2.31 7.63
C ALA A 192 -16.86 -1.63 6.34
N ALA A 193 -16.42 -2.42 5.34
CA ALA A 193 -16.08 -1.89 4.02
C ALA A 193 -17.32 -1.33 3.30
N TYR A 194 -18.45 -2.04 3.29
CA TYR A 194 -19.70 -1.53 2.70
C TYR A 194 -20.20 -0.26 3.41
N ASP A 195 -20.22 -0.25 4.75
CA ASP A 195 -20.60 0.92 5.54
C ASP A 195 -19.77 2.16 5.16
N SER A 196 -18.44 2.02 5.02
CA SER A 196 -17.58 3.13 4.59
C SER A 196 -17.76 3.52 3.12
N VAL A 197 -18.07 2.60 2.20
CA VAL A 197 -18.43 2.95 0.81
C VAL A 197 -19.70 3.78 0.79
N ASP A 198 -20.74 3.34 1.49
CA ASP A 198 -22.03 4.03 1.53
C ASP A 198 -21.89 5.41 2.19
N PHE A 199 -21.06 5.54 3.22
CA PHE A 199 -20.69 6.84 3.81
C PHE A 199 -20.02 7.77 2.79
N ILE A 200 -18.95 7.30 2.14
CA ILE A 200 -18.18 8.13 1.19
C ILE A 200 -19.10 8.56 0.05
N ALA A 201 -19.87 7.64 -0.53
CA ALA A 201 -20.79 7.89 -1.62
C ALA A 201 -21.93 8.86 -1.25
N SER A 202 -22.41 8.81 0.00
CA SER A 202 -23.52 9.66 0.46
C SER A 202 -23.11 11.07 0.88
N HIS A 203 -21.89 11.25 1.43
CA HIS A 203 -21.50 12.51 2.09
C HIS A 203 -20.26 13.17 1.53
N LEU A 204 -19.32 12.39 0.97
CA LEU A 204 -17.98 12.84 0.60
C LEU A 204 -17.66 12.70 -0.90
N LEU A 205 -18.61 12.31 -1.76
CA LEU A 205 -18.41 12.38 -3.21
C LEU A 205 -19.02 13.66 -3.79
N ALA A 206 -18.18 14.47 -4.44
CA ALA A 206 -18.61 15.53 -5.35
C ALA A 206 -18.04 15.21 -6.74
N THR A 207 -18.92 15.08 -7.74
CA THR A 207 -18.51 14.75 -9.12
C THR A 207 -17.68 13.46 -9.22
N ASN A 208 -18.00 12.47 -8.37
CA ASN A 208 -17.24 11.22 -8.17
C ASN A 208 -15.82 11.36 -7.60
N LEU A 209 -15.44 12.54 -7.10
CA LEU A 209 -14.17 12.79 -6.42
C LEU A 209 -14.38 12.90 -4.90
N VAL A 210 -13.41 12.43 -4.11
CA VAL A 210 -13.56 12.39 -2.65
C VAL A 210 -13.14 13.72 -2.01
N LEU A 211 -14.07 14.30 -1.25
CA LEU A 211 -13.92 15.56 -0.52
C LEU A 211 -12.97 15.44 0.69
N SER A 212 -12.55 16.58 1.25
CA SER A 212 -11.71 16.65 2.45
C SER A 212 -12.36 16.01 3.68
N SER A 213 -13.54 16.48 4.09
CA SER A 213 -14.17 16.07 5.35
C SER A 213 -15.59 16.57 5.57
N ILE A 214 -16.28 16.01 6.56
CA ILE A 214 -17.59 16.44 7.06
C ILE A 214 -17.61 16.48 8.59
N SER A 215 -18.27 17.46 9.21
CA SER A 215 -18.46 17.49 10.67
C SER A 215 -19.59 16.56 11.12
N ALA A 216 -19.30 15.74 12.14
CA ALA A 216 -20.27 14.89 12.83
C ALA A 216 -21.01 15.58 13.99
N ASN A 217 -20.81 16.88 14.21
CA ASN A 217 -21.42 17.63 15.29
C ASN A 217 -22.70 18.36 14.82
N PRO A 218 -23.85 18.18 15.49
CA PRO A 218 -25.09 18.89 15.18
C PRO A 218 -24.98 20.42 15.15
N SER A 219 -24.07 21.03 15.94
CA SER A 219 -23.89 22.50 15.91
C SER A 219 -23.37 23.01 14.57
N ASP A 220 -22.67 22.15 13.83
CA ASP A 220 -21.99 22.50 12.60
C ASP A 220 -22.86 22.22 11.38
N ASN A 221 -24.07 21.67 11.58
CA ASN A 221 -25.06 21.36 10.55
C ASN A 221 -24.47 20.58 9.36
N CYS A 222 -23.68 19.54 9.64
CA CYS A 222 -23.02 18.72 8.64
C CYS A 222 -22.09 19.51 7.70
N ALA A 223 -21.41 20.55 8.21
CA ALA A 223 -20.48 21.37 7.43
C ALA A 223 -19.44 20.49 6.70
N LEU A 224 -19.30 20.73 5.40
CA LEU A 224 -18.31 20.10 4.53
C LEU A 224 -17.09 21.00 4.36
N ASP A 225 -15.91 20.39 4.34
CA ASP A 225 -14.80 20.91 3.55
C ASP A 225 -14.92 20.29 2.15
N ASN A 226 -15.27 21.14 1.18
CA ASN A 226 -15.61 20.75 -0.19
C ASN A 226 -14.40 20.73 -1.14
N ALA A 227 -13.17 20.85 -0.64
CA ALA A 227 -12.00 20.58 -1.47
C ALA A 227 -11.94 19.08 -1.84
N ALA A 228 -11.96 18.78 -3.14
CA ALA A 228 -11.75 17.43 -3.63
C ALA A 228 -10.24 17.09 -3.54
N ASN A 229 -9.91 15.94 -2.95
CA ASN A 229 -8.53 15.50 -2.77
C ASN A 229 -8.26 14.23 -3.57
N SER A 230 -7.22 14.31 -4.37
CA SER A 230 -6.63 13.23 -5.14
C SER A 230 -6.24 12.02 -4.27
N PHE A 231 -5.56 12.25 -3.16
CA PHE A 231 -5.11 11.19 -2.26
C PHE A 231 -6.27 10.43 -1.59
N ASN A 232 -7.34 11.14 -1.23
CA ASN A 232 -8.59 10.54 -0.74
C ASN A 232 -9.24 9.67 -1.84
N THR A 233 -9.23 10.18 -3.07
CA THR A 233 -9.81 9.52 -4.25
C THR A 233 -9.03 8.26 -4.63
N GLY A 234 -7.70 8.30 -4.61
CA GLY A 234 -6.83 7.13 -4.86
C GLY A 234 -7.05 6.00 -3.86
N LEU A 235 -7.22 6.32 -2.57
CA LEU A 235 -7.60 5.36 -1.53
C LEU A 235 -9.00 4.77 -1.77
N MET A 236 -9.97 5.56 -2.23
CA MET A 236 -11.31 5.06 -2.57
C MET A 236 -11.25 4.08 -3.75
N ILE A 237 -10.49 4.40 -4.80
CA ILE A 237 -10.25 3.50 -5.94
C ILE A 237 -9.63 2.17 -5.46
N GLU A 238 -8.62 2.25 -4.59
CA GLU A 238 -7.96 1.06 -4.03
C GLU A 238 -8.93 0.17 -3.25
N GLY A 239 -9.69 0.74 -2.31
CA GLY A 239 -10.66 0.02 -1.49
C GLY A 239 -11.80 -0.59 -2.32
N LEU A 240 -12.34 0.16 -3.29
CA LEU A 240 -13.35 -0.35 -4.23
C LEU A 240 -12.82 -1.48 -5.11
N ALA A 241 -11.58 -1.41 -5.59
CA ALA A 241 -10.96 -2.46 -6.39
C ALA A 241 -10.83 -3.78 -5.62
N VAL A 242 -10.38 -3.72 -4.35
CA VAL A 242 -10.32 -4.88 -3.46
C VAL A 242 -11.74 -5.41 -3.20
N LEU A 243 -12.66 -4.55 -2.79
CA LEU A 243 -14.04 -4.92 -2.45
C LEU A 243 -14.79 -5.55 -3.63
N TYR A 244 -14.65 -5.01 -4.84
CA TYR A 244 -15.20 -5.64 -6.04
C TYR A 244 -14.59 -7.02 -6.29
N SER A 245 -13.27 -7.17 -6.20
CA SER A 245 -12.61 -8.45 -6.53
C SER A 245 -13.03 -9.62 -5.63
N ILE A 246 -13.48 -9.35 -4.40
CA ILE A 246 -13.98 -10.39 -3.47
C ILE A 246 -15.51 -10.56 -3.48
N THR A 247 -16.27 -9.61 -4.04
CA THR A 247 -17.75 -9.64 -4.02
C THR A 247 -18.41 -9.78 -5.39
N ASN A 248 -17.72 -9.38 -6.46
CA ASN A 248 -18.26 -9.23 -7.82
C ASN A 248 -19.52 -8.36 -7.87
N ASN A 249 -19.65 -7.38 -6.97
CA ASN A 249 -20.81 -6.50 -6.89
C ASN A 249 -20.81 -5.46 -8.02
N ALA A 250 -21.82 -5.51 -8.89
CA ALA A 250 -21.93 -4.63 -10.05
C ALA A 250 -22.06 -3.13 -9.69
N SER A 251 -22.70 -2.79 -8.56
CA SER A 251 -22.79 -1.40 -8.09
C SER A 251 -21.43 -0.88 -7.60
N THR A 252 -20.65 -1.73 -6.91
CA THR A 252 -19.26 -1.41 -6.54
C THR A 252 -18.37 -1.18 -7.77
N GLN A 253 -18.53 -1.98 -8.82
CA GLN A 253 -17.82 -1.77 -10.08
C GLN A 253 -18.26 -0.50 -10.82
N ALA A 254 -19.56 -0.22 -10.88
CA ALA A 254 -20.06 1.01 -11.49
C ALA A 254 -19.52 2.26 -10.78
N LEU A 255 -19.51 2.25 -9.43
CA LEU A 255 -18.91 3.31 -8.64
C LEU A 255 -17.40 3.42 -8.89
N LEU A 256 -16.66 2.30 -8.91
CA LEU A 256 -15.24 2.28 -9.22
C LEU A 256 -14.93 2.89 -10.59
N ASN A 257 -15.66 2.50 -11.64
CA ASN A 257 -15.49 3.04 -12.99
C ASN A 257 -15.73 4.56 -13.01
N ASN A 258 -16.77 5.06 -12.32
CA ASN A 258 -17.08 6.48 -12.25
C ASN A 258 -16.00 7.29 -11.51
N VAL A 259 -15.49 6.77 -10.40
CA VAL A 259 -14.42 7.41 -9.61
C VAL A 259 -13.09 7.41 -10.38
N VAL A 260 -12.76 6.30 -11.04
CA VAL A 260 -11.56 6.20 -11.90
C VAL A 260 -11.65 7.19 -13.06
N ALA A 261 -12.77 7.21 -13.79
CA ALA A 261 -12.97 8.12 -14.91
C ALA A 261 -12.82 9.59 -14.49
N ALA A 262 -13.49 9.99 -13.39
CA ALA A 262 -13.39 11.35 -12.87
C ALA A 262 -11.97 11.69 -12.40
N ALA A 263 -11.23 10.75 -11.81
CA ALA A 263 -9.87 10.97 -11.34
C ALA A 263 -8.88 11.20 -12.50
N ILE A 264 -8.94 10.38 -13.56
CA ILE A 264 -8.03 10.49 -14.72
C ILE A 264 -8.45 11.58 -15.73
N SER A 265 -9.65 12.16 -15.58
CA SER A 265 -10.10 13.32 -16.37
C SER A 265 -9.99 14.65 -15.61
N ASN A 266 -9.45 14.67 -14.39
CA ASN A 266 -9.43 15.89 -13.58
C ASN A 266 -8.22 16.78 -13.88
N ASN A 267 -8.45 17.78 -14.74
CA ASN A 267 -7.45 18.79 -15.14
C ASN A 267 -6.91 19.66 -13.98
N ASP A 268 -7.53 19.68 -12.80
CA ASP A 268 -6.97 20.36 -11.62
C ASP A 268 -5.82 19.55 -10.96
N TRP A 269 -5.69 18.26 -11.30
CA TRP A 269 -4.71 17.34 -10.72
C TRP A 269 -3.61 16.90 -11.69
N GLN A 270 -3.69 17.27 -12.97
CA GLN A 270 -2.80 16.79 -14.03
C GLN A 270 -2.56 17.81 -15.14
N THR A 271 -1.51 17.62 -15.95
CA THR A 271 -1.27 18.41 -17.16
C THR A 271 -2.22 18.02 -18.30
N ALA A 272 -2.22 18.81 -19.37
CA ALA A 272 -2.91 18.45 -20.62
C ALA A 272 -2.41 17.11 -21.22
N ASP A 273 -1.18 16.72 -20.88
CA ASP A 273 -0.53 15.46 -21.28
C ASP A 273 -0.82 14.30 -20.30
N GLY A 274 -1.71 14.51 -19.32
CA GLY A 274 -2.10 13.49 -18.34
C GLY A 274 -1.09 13.23 -17.20
N ILE A 275 -0.02 14.02 -17.08
CA ILE A 275 0.96 13.87 -16.00
C ILE A 275 0.41 14.46 -14.71
N ILE A 276 0.35 13.69 -13.61
CA ILE A 276 -0.11 14.19 -12.30
C ILE A 276 0.78 15.36 -11.84
N ALA A 277 0.13 16.48 -11.53
CA ALA A 277 0.77 17.76 -11.25
C ALA A 277 -0.04 18.55 -10.20
N GLN A 278 -0.01 18.10 -8.95
CA GLN A 278 -0.91 18.62 -7.91
C GLN A 278 -0.44 19.93 -7.29
N GLY A 279 -1.36 20.90 -7.26
CA GLY A 279 -1.19 22.20 -6.62
C GLY A 279 -0.07 23.05 -7.23
N GLY A 280 0.31 24.13 -6.54
CA GLY A 280 1.37 25.04 -7.01
C GLY A 280 2.75 24.40 -7.12
N SER A 281 3.00 23.32 -6.38
CA SER A 281 4.25 22.53 -6.40
C SER A 281 4.27 21.42 -7.47
N LYS A 282 3.15 21.19 -8.18
CA LYS A 282 3.00 20.18 -9.24
C LYS A 282 3.45 18.77 -8.83
N LEU A 283 3.18 18.38 -7.59
CA LEU A 283 3.64 17.09 -7.08
C LEU A 283 2.89 15.92 -7.73
N GLY A 284 3.62 14.83 -7.97
CA GLY A 284 3.03 13.53 -8.28
C GLY A 284 2.29 12.92 -7.07
N ASP A 285 1.48 11.89 -7.31
CA ASP A 285 0.64 11.29 -6.28
C ASP A 285 0.69 9.76 -6.27
N LYS A 286 1.25 9.23 -5.18
CA LYS A 286 1.36 7.79 -4.92
C LYS A 286 0.02 7.10 -4.74
N TYR A 287 -1.00 7.78 -4.22
CA TYR A 287 -2.28 7.17 -3.86
C TYR A 287 -3.16 6.93 -5.09
N ILE A 288 -3.24 7.91 -6.01
CA ILE A 288 -3.92 7.73 -7.30
C ILE A 288 -3.29 6.56 -8.06
N VAL A 289 -1.97 6.60 -8.27
CA VAL A 289 -1.28 5.59 -9.10
C VAL A 289 -1.35 4.19 -8.47
N ARG A 290 -1.27 4.08 -7.13
CA ARG A 290 -1.45 2.81 -6.40
C ARG A 290 -2.89 2.27 -6.50
N GLY A 291 -3.90 3.13 -6.33
CA GLY A 291 -5.30 2.73 -6.44
C GLY A 291 -5.66 2.23 -7.84
N LEU A 292 -5.23 2.98 -8.87
CA LEU A 292 -5.37 2.60 -10.28
C LEU A 292 -4.69 1.26 -10.57
N ALA A 293 -3.47 1.03 -10.04
CA ALA A 293 -2.77 -0.24 -10.20
C ALA A 293 -3.47 -1.42 -9.53
N GLU A 294 -4.07 -1.24 -8.34
CA GLU A 294 -4.92 -2.29 -7.74
C GLU A 294 -6.16 -2.59 -8.59
N ALA A 295 -6.80 -1.56 -9.15
CA ALA A 295 -7.95 -1.72 -10.03
C ALA A 295 -7.59 -2.52 -11.31
N TYR A 296 -6.45 -2.21 -11.92
CA TYR A 296 -5.92 -2.94 -13.08
C TYR A 296 -5.54 -4.39 -12.72
N LYS A 297 -4.71 -4.58 -11.68
CA LYS A 297 -4.22 -5.90 -11.23
C LYS A 297 -5.38 -6.88 -10.95
N ARG A 298 -6.48 -6.37 -10.39
CA ARG A 298 -7.65 -7.16 -9.99
C ARG A 298 -8.68 -7.33 -11.10
N ASN A 299 -8.45 -6.76 -12.29
CA ASN A 299 -9.45 -6.67 -13.38
C ASN A 299 -10.79 -6.11 -12.87
N ALA A 300 -10.73 -5.06 -12.05
CA ALA A 300 -11.88 -4.58 -11.29
C ALA A 300 -12.78 -3.62 -12.07
N THR A 301 -12.24 -2.96 -13.11
CA THR A 301 -12.95 -1.99 -13.95
C THR A 301 -13.60 -2.66 -15.18
N SER A 302 -14.39 -1.89 -15.95
CA SER A 302 -14.76 -2.31 -17.31
C SER A 302 -13.52 -2.38 -18.23
N PRO A 303 -13.59 -3.11 -19.37
CA PRO A 303 -12.47 -3.21 -20.30
C PRO A 303 -11.95 -1.86 -20.80
N ASP A 304 -12.86 -0.95 -21.20
CA ASP A 304 -12.48 0.36 -21.74
C ASP A 304 -11.78 1.23 -20.68
N VAL A 305 -12.33 1.28 -19.46
CA VAL A 305 -11.70 1.96 -18.32
C VAL A 305 -10.36 1.31 -17.97
N ARG A 306 -10.23 -0.02 -18.11
CA ARG A 306 -8.97 -0.72 -17.85
C ARG A 306 -7.86 -0.32 -18.82
N VAL A 307 -8.19 -0.05 -20.09
CA VAL A 307 -7.24 0.51 -21.07
C VAL A 307 -6.82 1.91 -20.64
N SER A 308 -7.75 2.82 -20.34
CA SER A 308 -7.39 4.16 -19.86
C SER A 308 -6.55 4.15 -18.58
N VAL A 309 -6.76 3.19 -17.68
CA VAL A 309 -5.94 2.98 -16.48
C VAL A 309 -4.50 2.53 -16.83
N HIS A 310 -4.35 1.62 -17.79
CA HIS A 310 -3.04 1.16 -18.27
C HIS A 310 -2.23 2.33 -18.83
N ASP A 311 -2.81 3.05 -19.78
CA ASP A 311 -2.14 4.14 -20.49
C ASP A 311 -1.77 5.28 -19.53
N PHE A 312 -2.68 5.61 -18.60
CA PHE A 312 -2.45 6.63 -17.58
C PHE A 312 -1.28 6.27 -16.64
N ILE A 313 -1.15 5.00 -16.24
CA ILE A 313 0.00 4.52 -15.43
C ILE A 313 1.29 4.59 -16.25
N GLY A 314 1.26 4.24 -17.54
CA GLY A 314 2.38 4.39 -18.47
C GLY A 314 2.88 5.84 -18.57
N VAL A 315 1.97 6.80 -18.71
CA VAL A 315 2.29 8.24 -18.69
C VAL A 315 3.00 8.65 -17.39
N GLN A 316 2.52 8.20 -16.22
CA GLN A 316 3.17 8.54 -14.94
C GLN A 316 4.57 7.91 -14.83
N PHE A 317 4.74 6.69 -15.34
CA PHE A 317 6.02 6.00 -15.36
C PHE A 317 7.05 6.75 -16.23
N ASN A 318 6.69 7.09 -17.46
CA ASN A 318 7.55 7.83 -18.38
C ASN A 318 7.92 9.20 -17.79
N ALA A 319 6.95 9.94 -17.26
CA ALA A 319 7.19 11.23 -16.59
C ALA A 319 8.21 11.09 -15.43
N VAL A 320 8.06 10.09 -14.56
CA VAL A 320 8.99 9.83 -13.46
C VAL A 320 10.41 9.53 -13.98
N VAL A 321 10.56 8.63 -14.96
CA VAL A 321 11.87 8.23 -15.47
C VAL A 321 12.57 9.36 -16.24
N ASP A 322 11.85 10.06 -17.12
CA ASP A 322 12.46 10.96 -18.10
C ASP A 322 12.49 12.42 -17.66
N LEU A 323 11.50 12.89 -16.89
CA LEU A 323 11.37 14.31 -16.51
C LEU A 323 11.87 14.61 -15.09
N THR A 324 11.95 13.61 -14.21
CA THR A 324 12.28 13.82 -12.78
C THR A 324 13.63 13.27 -12.34
N THR A 325 14.28 12.45 -13.16
CA THR A 325 15.54 11.77 -12.82
C THR A 325 16.72 12.45 -13.48
N GLU A 326 17.72 12.88 -12.70
CA GLU A 326 18.97 13.37 -13.28
C GLU A 326 19.69 12.19 -13.96
N SER A 327 20.21 12.39 -15.18
CA SER A 327 20.68 11.27 -16.01
C SER A 327 21.86 10.53 -15.37
N GLY A 328 21.77 9.19 -15.33
CA GLY A 328 22.76 8.35 -14.65
C GLY A 328 22.66 8.35 -13.12
N THR A 329 21.68 9.05 -12.55
CA THR A 329 21.40 9.04 -11.10
C THR A 329 20.21 8.14 -10.76
N SER A 330 19.81 8.17 -9.50
CA SER A 330 18.66 7.45 -8.96
C SER A 330 17.97 8.31 -7.90
N ILE A 331 17.90 9.61 -8.19
CA ILE A 331 17.23 10.63 -7.40
C ILE A 331 16.05 11.13 -8.23
N TYR A 332 14.84 10.85 -7.76
CA TYR A 332 13.61 11.34 -8.36
C TYR A 332 13.18 12.68 -7.78
N GLY A 333 12.72 13.58 -8.65
CA GLY A 333 11.99 14.79 -8.28
C GLY A 333 10.54 14.50 -7.87
N GLY A 334 10.00 15.35 -7.00
CA GLY A 334 8.60 15.26 -6.55
C GLY A 334 7.62 15.83 -7.58
N ALA A 335 8.05 16.81 -8.38
CA ALA A 335 7.27 17.39 -9.45
C ALA A 335 7.43 16.57 -10.73
N TRP A 336 6.39 15.83 -11.13
CA TRP A 336 6.48 14.89 -12.27
C TRP A 336 6.52 15.59 -13.63
N THR A 337 6.22 16.88 -13.68
CA THR A 337 6.43 17.73 -14.87
C THR A 337 7.89 18.18 -15.06
N GLY A 338 8.81 17.74 -14.20
CA GLY A 338 10.18 18.21 -14.15
C GLY A 338 10.35 19.65 -13.64
N PRO A 339 11.58 20.18 -13.61
CA PRO A 339 12.83 19.51 -14.01
C PRO A 339 13.29 18.45 -13.00
N PRO A 340 14.32 17.63 -13.33
CA PRO A 340 14.89 16.66 -12.41
C PRO A 340 15.39 17.24 -11.08
N SER A 341 15.39 16.40 -10.04
CA SER A 341 16.00 16.76 -8.75
C SER A 341 17.41 16.18 -8.61
N VAL A 342 18.36 17.04 -8.25
CA VAL A 342 19.70 16.62 -7.78
C VAL A 342 19.76 16.44 -6.25
N ILE A 343 18.69 16.82 -5.54
CA ILE A 343 18.59 16.71 -4.08
C ILE A 343 17.73 15.49 -3.73
N PHE A 344 18.27 14.61 -2.90
CA PHE A 344 17.53 13.47 -2.36
C PHE A 344 16.43 13.95 -1.41
N SER A 345 15.19 13.59 -1.71
CA SER A 345 14.03 13.73 -0.81
C SER A 345 13.38 12.38 -0.62
N GLN A 346 13.23 11.98 0.65
CA GLN A 346 12.61 10.73 1.06
C GLN A 346 11.16 10.63 0.54
N SER A 347 10.38 11.71 0.68
CA SER A 347 9.02 11.81 0.15
C SER A 347 8.99 11.60 -1.36
N ASN A 348 9.81 12.35 -2.11
CA ASN A 348 9.88 12.25 -3.57
C ASN A 348 10.22 10.83 -4.04
N GLN A 349 11.17 10.16 -3.36
CA GLN A 349 11.53 8.77 -3.71
C GLN A 349 10.35 7.82 -3.51
N THR A 350 9.65 7.90 -2.38
CA THR A 350 8.47 7.04 -2.16
C THR A 350 7.33 7.34 -3.11
N THR A 351 7.14 8.60 -3.51
CA THR A 351 6.14 8.96 -4.52
C THR A 351 6.50 8.34 -5.88
N ALA A 352 7.74 8.49 -6.34
CA ALA A 352 8.22 7.88 -7.58
C ALA A 352 8.18 6.34 -7.56
N ILE A 353 8.57 5.69 -6.46
CA ILE A 353 8.51 4.22 -6.32
C ILE A 353 7.10 3.68 -6.55
N SER A 354 6.04 4.40 -6.16
CA SER A 354 4.67 3.95 -6.41
C SER A 354 4.33 3.91 -7.90
N ALA A 355 4.84 4.85 -8.71
CA ALA A 355 4.68 4.80 -10.17
C ALA A 355 5.47 3.64 -10.80
N LEU A 356 6.73 3.46 -10.38
CA LEU A 356 7.58 2.37 -10.87
C LEU A 356 6.99 0.98 -10.57
N LEU A 357 6.49 0.76 -9.34
CA LEU A 357 5.85 -0.50 -8.95
C LEU A 357 4.52 -0.72 -9.67
N SER A 358 3.76 0.34 -9.94
CA SER A 358 2.50 0.26 -10.69
C SER A 358 2.73 -0.11 -12.16
N ALA A 359 3.78 0.43 -12.78
CA ALA A 359 4.16 0.08 -14.16
C ALA A 359 4.54 -1.41 -14.31
N MET A 360 5.22 -2.00 -13.31
CA MET A 360 5.58 -3.43 -13.33
C MET A 360 4.36 -4.38 -13.41
N ILE A 361 3.16 -3.92 -13.04
CA ILE A 361 1.93 -4.74 -13.08
C ILE A 361 1.36 -4.83 -14.51
N LEU A 362 1.67 -3.87 -15.38
CA LEU A 362 1.14 -3.82 -16.75
C LEU A 362 1.70 -4.98 -17.62
N ASP A 363 2.92 -5.43 -17.32
CA ASP A 363 3.66 -6.46 -18.07
C ASP A 363 3.03 -7.88 -18.06
N ASP A 364 2.12 -8.18 -17.12
CA ASP A 364 1.60 -9.54 -16.89
C ASP A 364 0.33 -9.88 -17.69
N VAL A 365 -0.25 -8.92 -18.41
CA VAL A 365 -1.54 -9.09 -19.11
C VAL A 365 -1.43 -8.63 -20.57
N ASP A 366 -0.69 -9.39 -21.37
CA ASP A 366 -0.66 -9.26 -22.83
C ASP A 366 -2.06 -9.57 -23.42
N PRO A 367 -2.83 -8.55 -23.85
CA PRO A 367 -4.21 -8.74 -24.29
C PRO A 367 -4.29 -9.29 -25.73
N THR A 368 -3.14 -9.44 -26.40
CA THR A 368 -3.03 -9.58 -27.85
C THR A 368 -3.19 -11.02 -28.34
N SER A 369 -3.15 -12.01 -27.45
CA SER A 369 -3.03 -13.44 -27.80
C SER A 369 -4.30 -14.13 -28.36
N SER A 370 -5.39 -13.41 -28.66
CA SER A 370 -6.62 -14.03 -29.20
C SER A 370 -7.34 -13.29 -30.34
N VAL A 371 -6.78 -12.23 -30.93
CA VAL A 371 -7.33 -11.69 -32.18
C VAL A 371 -6.92 -12.61 -33.33
N SER A 372 -7.76 -13.61 -33.60
CA SER A 372 -7.66 -14.39 -34.83
C SER A 372 -7.95 -13.46 -36.01
N GLU A 373 -6.89 -13.09 -36.73
CA GLU A 373 -6.95 -12.33 -37.97
C GLU A 373 -7.98 -12.98 -38.92
N PRO A 374 -9.03 -12.26 -39.35
CA PRO A 374 -10.03 -12.82 -40.26
C PRO A 374 -9.35 -13.15 -41.60
N PRO A 375 -9.59 -14.36 -42.17
CA PRO A 375 -8.86 -14.80 -43.35
C PRO A 375 -9.08 -13.83 -44.53
N PRO A 376 -8.03 -13.52 -45.31
CA PRO A 376 -8.13 -12.55 -46.39
C PRO A 376 -9.15 -13.00 -47.46
N PRO A 377 -9.88 -12.07 -48.10
CA PRO A 377 -10.90 -12.41 -49.08
C PRO A 377 -10.29 -13.19 -50.26
N PRO A 378 -10.97 -14.24 -50.76
CA PRO A 378 -10.38 -15.15 -51.72
C PRO A 378 -10.13 -14.47 -53.07
N ALA A 379 -8.86 -14.35 -53.45
CA ALA A 379 -8.46 -13.94 -54.79
C ALA A 379 -8.87 -15.03 -55.80
N SER A 380 -9.75 -14.67 -56.74
CA SER A 380 -10.17 -15.54 -57.83
C SER A 380 -8.97 -15.99 -58.67
N SER A 381 -8.59 -17.27 -58.58
CA SER A 381 -7.54 -17.86 -59.43
C SER A 381 -7.86 -19.31 -59.77
N SER A 382 -8.00 -19.52 -61.08
CA SER A 382 -8.18 -20.76 -61.85
C SER A 382 -7.72 -22.08 -61.21
N VAL A 383 -8.67 -23.02 -61.20
CA VAL A 383 -8.53 -24.46 -60.94
C VAL A 383 -7.35 -25.11 -61.69
N VAL A 384 -6.47 -25.81 -60.96
CA VAL A 384 -5.69 -26.96 -61.45
C VAL A 384 -5.68 -28.04 -60.36
N PRO A 385 -6.17 -29.27 -60.61
CA PRO A 385 -6.17 -30.32 -59.61
C PRO A 385 -4.82 -31.05 -59.57
N HIS A 386 -4.18 -31.08 -58.39
CA HIS A 386 -3.10 -32.01 -58.09
C HIS A 386 -3.41 -32.82 -56.84
N ALA A 387 -3.63 -34.11 -57.03
CA ALA A 387 -3.87 -35.06 -55.95
C ALA A 387 -2.55 -35.47 -55.31
N THR A 388 -2.33 -35.10 -54.05
CA THR A 388 -1.26 -35.65 -53.22
C THR A 388 -1.84 -36.20 -51.92
N LYS A 389 -1.45 -37.44 -51.60
CA LYS A 389 -1.90 -38.18 -50.41
C LYS A 389 -0.99 -37.80 -49.25
N THR A 390 -1.55 -37.52 -48.08
CA THR A 390 -0.81 -37.44 -46.81
C THR A 390 -1.23 -38.57 -45.86
N PRO A 391 -0.29 -39.15 -45.09
CA PRO A 391 -0.56 -40.30 -44.24
C PRO A 391 -1.14 -39.89 -42.88
N VAL A 392 -2.07 -40.71 -42.36
CA VAL A 392 -2.53 -40.64 -40.97
C VAL A 392 -1.47 -41.22 -40.06
N ALA A 393 -0.96 -40.43 -39.11
CA ALA A 393 0.03 -40.86 -38.12
C ALA A 393 -0.36 -40.48 -36.68
N VAL A 394 -1.00 -41.44 -36.01
CA VAL A 394 -0.83 -41.79 -34.59
C VAL A 394 -0.56 -40.63 -33.60
N MET A 395 -1.62 -40.17 -32.93
CA MET A 395 -1.53 -39.64 -31.56
C MET A 395 -2.31 -40.53 -30.60
N THR A 396 -1.61 -41.36 -29.83
CA THR A 396 -2.17 -42.12 -28.69
C THR A 396 -1.01 -42.64 -27.85
N GLY A 397 -0.84 -42.16 -26.61
CA GLY A 397 0.22 -42.70 -25.73
C GLY A 397 0.83 -41.83 -24.63
N SER A 398 0.11 -40.86 -24.04
CA SER A 398 0.66 -40.07 -22.91
C SER A 398 -0.28 -39.96 -21.70
N VAL A 399 -0.84 -41.11 -21.28
CA VAL A 399 -1.69 -41.21 -20.05
C VAL A 399 -1.13 -42.24 -19.05
N VAL A 400 -0.32 -43.21 -19.50
CA VAL A 400 0.21 -44.27 -18.63
C VAL A 400 1.37 -43.79 -17.75
N GLY A 401 2.18 -42.83 -18.22
CA GLY A 401 3.36 -42.34 -17.49
C GLY A 401 3.04 -41.56 -16.21
N SER A 402 1.97 -40.78 -16.19
CA SER A 402 1.58 -39.97 -15.03
C SER A 402 1.11 -40.82 -13.85
N VAL A 403 0.34 -41.88 -14.11
CA VAL A 403 -0.18 -42.78 -13.07
C VAL A 403 0.96 -43.48 -12.30
N VAL A 404 2.02 -43.90 -13.00
CA VAL A 404 3.19 -44.55 -12.37
C VAL A 404 3.94 -43.58 -11.45
N LEU A 405 4.15 -42.33 -11.86
CA LEU A 405 4.83 -41.33 -11.04
C LEU A 405 4.03 -40.98 -9.77
N VAL A 406 2.70 -40.84 -9.87
CA VAL A 406 1.83 -40.62 -8.70
C VAL A 406 1.89 -41.80 -7.73
N ALA A 407 1.85 -43.04 -8.23
CA ALA A 407 1.96 -44.23 -7.39
C ALA A 407 3.30 -44.31 -6.63
N ILE A 408 4.41 -43.97 -7.29
CA ILE A 408 5.75 -43.90 -6.67
C ILE A 408 5.79 -42.81 -5.58
N GLY A 409 5.21 -41.63 -5.84
CA GLY A 409 5.12 -40.55 -4.85
C GLY A 409 4.35 -40.93 -3.59
N VAL A 410 3.19 -41.58 -3.75
CA VAL A 410 2.38 -42.08 -2.62
C VAL A 410 3.12 -43.16 -1.82
N ALA A 411 3.81 -44.08 -2.50
CA ALA A 411 4.61 -45.12 -1.85
C ALA A 411 5.78 -44.52 -1.03
N LEU A 412 6.53 -43.57 -1.61
CA LEU A 412 7.61 -42.85 -0.92
C LEU A 412 7.08 -42.11 0.32
N TRP A 413 5.96 -41.40 0.21
CA TRP A 413 5.33 -40.70 1.33
C TRP A 413 4.97 -41.66 2.48
N PHE A 414 4.38 -42.82 2.17
CA PHE A 414 4.07 -43.85 3.17
C PHE A 414 5.33 -44.40 3.86
N VAL A 415 6.41 -44.68 3.12
CA VAL A 415 7.69 -45.16 3.68
C VAL A 415 8.31 -44.11 4.60
N LEU A 416 8.35 -42.84 4.20
CA LEU A 416 8.88 -41.74 5.01
C LEU A 416 8.04 -41.51 6.27
N ARG A 417 6.71 -41.54 6.16
CA ARG A 417 5.80 -41.40 7.31
C ARG A 417 5.90 -42.58 8.28
N ARG A 418 6.18 -43.80 7.79
CA ARG A 418 6.42 -44.99 8.63
C ARG A 418 7.77 -44.90 9.35
N ARG A 419 8.84 -44.42 8.70
CA ARG A 419 10.14 -44.18 9.35
C ARG A 419 10.05 -43.15 10.48
N LYS A 420 9.34 -42.03 10.29
CA LYS A 420 9.12 -41.03 11.35
C LYS A 420 8.36 -41.54 12.59
N ARG A 421 7.67 -42.68 12.51
CA ARG A 421 6.98 -43.32 13.66
C ARG A 421 7.82 -44.36 14.40
N ILE A 422 8.97 -44.77 13.85
CA ILE A 422 9.87 -45.77 14.47
C ILE A 422 10.99 -45.06 15.25
N ALA A 423 11.30 -43.80 14.91
CA ALA A 423 12.10 -42.91 15.76
C ALA A 423 11.25 -42.42 16.96
N GLY A 424 10.96 -43.31 17.91
CA GLY A 424 10.45 -42.92 19.22
C GLY A 424 11.54 -42.21 20.04
N PRO A 425 11.19 -41.23 20.89
CA PRO A 425 12.17 -40.54 21.72
C PRO A 425 12.65 -41.47 22.85
N GLU A 426 13.95 -41.78 22.88
CA GLU A 426 14.55 -42.41 24.05
C GLU A 426 14.62 -41.43 25.23
N SER A 427 14.38 -41.97 26.41
CA SER A 427 14.28 -41.26 27.68
C SER A 427 15.58 -40.54 28.08
N SER A 428 15.44 -39.33 28.63
CA SER A 428 16.35 -38.82 29.65
C SER A 428 15.55 -38.58 30.94
N LEU A 429 16.09 -39.07 32.06
CA LEU A 429 15.35 -39.24 33.31
C LEU A 429 16.21 -38.74 34.48
N ALA A 430 15.89 -37.54 34.99
CA ALA A 430 16.21 -37.06 36.34
C ALA A 430 15.54 -35.69 36.59
N MET A 431 15.10 -35.25 37.77
CA MET A 431 14.64 -35.82 39.04
C MET A 431 14.59 -34.64 40.04
N ALA A 432 13.39 -34.11 40.37
CA ALA A 432 13.08 -33.31 41.57
C ALA A 432 11.56 -32.99 41.54
N SER A 433 10.69 -33.67 42.30
CA SER A 433 10.51 -33.64 43.76
C SER A 433 9.94 -32.33 44.32
N ALA A 434 8.63 -32.13 44.16
CA ALA A 434 7.81 -31.29 45.04
C ALA A 434 6.37 -31.86 45.15
N ALA A 435 5.73 -31.68 46.31
CA ALA A 435 4.51 -32.39 46.72
C ALA A 435 3.19 -31.77 46.19
N PRO A 436 2.05 -32.50 46.22
CA PRO A 436 0.84 -32.12 45.48
C PRO A 436 -0.10 -31.18 46.26
N ARG A 437 -0.92 -30.43 45.52
CA ARG A 437 -2.21 -29.89 45.98
C ARG A 437 -3.31 -30.24 44.97
N PRO A 438 -4.54 -30.53 45.43
CA PRO A 438 -5.57 -31.15 44.59
C PRO A 438 -6.24 -30.15 43.64
N VAL A 439 -6.51 -30.60 42.42
CA VAL A 439 -7.39 -29.91 41.47
C VAL A 439 -8.83 -30.37 41.73
N THR A 440 -9.70 -29.44 42.09
CA THR A 440 -11.15 -29.68 42.05
C THR A 440 -11.63 -29.48 40.62
N VAL A 441 -11.90 -30.56 39.91
CA VAL A 441 -12.65 -30.50 38.65
C VAL A 441 -14.13 -30.50 39.00
N LEU A 442 -14.83 -29.42 38.62
CA LEU A 442 -16.25 -29.51 38.32
C LEU A 442 -16.46 -28.91 36.94
N ALA A 443 -16.90 -29.73 36.00
CA ALA A 443 -17.50 -29.23 34.78
C ALA A 443 -18.94 -28.80 35.11
N ASP A 444 -19.39 -27.70 34.54
CA ASP A 444 -20.78 -27.63 34.11
C ASP A 444 -20.87 -26.86 32.78
N VAL A 445 -21.63 -27.43 31.86
CA VAL A 445 -21.92 -26.85 30.55
C VAL A 445 -23.39 -26.51 30.57
N THR A 446 -23.71 -25.23 30.71
CA THR A 446 -25.09 -24.74 30.62
C THR A 446 -25.18 -23.58 29.65
N ALA A 447 -25.98 -23.77 28.60
CA ALA A 447 -26.33 -22.72 27.65
C ALA A 447 -27.62 -22.04 28.10
N TYR A 448 -27.60 -20.71 28.18
CA TYR A 448 -28.76 -19.80 28.12
C TYR A 448 -28.24 -18.54 27.39
N GLN A 449 -28.80 -18.08 26.27
CA GLN A 449 -30.19 -17.75 25.94
C GLN A 449 -30.70 -16.46 26.66
N THR A 450 -30.35 -15.34 26.02
CA THR A 450 -31.09 -14.06 25.89
C THR A 450 -31.65 -13.30 27.11
N SER A 451 -31.42 -11.98 27.04
CA SER A 451 -32.20 -10.85 27.58
C SER A 451 -31.73 -10.20 28.89
N PRO A 452 -31.94 -8.87 29.02
CA PRO A 452 -30.93 -8.00 29.63
C PRO A 452 -31.26 -7.58 31.06
N THR A 453 -30.24 -7.13 31.79
CA THR A 453 -30.42 -6.38 33.04
C THR A 453 -29.30 -5.35 33.18
N SER A 454 -29.67 -4.08 33.27
CA SER A 454 -28.73 -2.96 33.46
C SER A 454 -28.13 -2.96 34.87
N PRO A 455 -26.87 -2.56 35.03
CA PRO A 455 -26.37 -1.99 36.27
C PRO A 455 -26.01 -0.50 36.13
N THR A 456 -26.81 0.28 36.84
CA THR A 456 -26.65 1.65 37.31
C THR A 456 -25.20 2.12 37.59
N LEU A 457 -24.83 3.28 37.01
CA LEU A 457 -23.92 4.33 37.52
C LEU A 457 -22.79 3.94 38.50
N ALA A 458 -21.54 4.07 38.03
CA ALA A 458 -20.40 4.46 38.86
C ALA A 458 -19.77 5.75 38.29
N ARG A 459 -20.14 6.90 38.86
CA ARG A 459 -19.76 8.25 38.42
C ARG A 459 -18.47 8.68 39.12
N ASN A 460 -17.32 8.58 38.43
CA ASN A 460 -16.05 9.10 38.96
C ASN A 460 -15.74 10.50 38.41
N SER A 461 -15.56 11.44 39.33
CA SER A 461 -15.30 12.86 39.06
C SER A 461 -13.85 13.09 38.65
N ILE A 462 -13.63 13.74 37.50
CA ILE A 462 -12.34 14.37 37.17
C ILE A 462 -12.45 15.88 37.36
N THR A 463 -11.48 16.44 38.07
CA THR A 463 -11.42 17.85 38.46
C THR A 463 -11.09 18.76 37.27
N LYS A 464 -11.91 19.81 37.08
CA LYS A 464 -11.64 20.89 36.13
C LYS A 464 -10.33 21.61 36.45
N PHE A 465 -9.47 21.76 35.45
CA PHE A 465 -8.60 22.93 35.31
C PHE A 465 -8.99 23.66 34.03
N GLY A 466 -9.46 24.90 34.17
CA GLY A 466 -9.87 25.72 33.03
C GLY A 466 -8.75 26.65 32.60
N LEU A 467 -8.36 26.56 31.33
CA LEU A 467 -7.72 27.65 30.62
C LEU A 467 -8.52 27.89 29.33
N SER A 468 -9.11 29.08 29.24
CA SER A 468 -9.85 29.51 28.07
C SER A 468 -8.86 29.91 26.98
N PHE A 469 -8.93 29.26 25.82
CA PHE A 469 -8.28 29.72 24.60
C PHE A 469 -9.29 29.81 23.47
N GLU A 470 -9.28 30.97 22.82
CA GLU A 470 -10.18 31.35 21.74
C GLU A 470 -9.57 30.90 20.39
N PRO A 471 -10.27 30.09 19.57
CA PRO A 471 -9.66 29.48 18.39
C PRO A 471 -9.82 30.37 17.15
N GLN A 472 -8.78 31.11 16.79
CA GLN A 472 -8.58 31.62 15.43
C GLN A 472 -8.00 30.48 14.56
N VAL A 473 -8.87 29.74 13.86
CA VAL A 473 -8.45 28.64 12.97
C VAL A 473 -8.37 29.14 11.53
N GLN A 474 -7.15 29.34 11.07
CA GLN A 474 -6.83 29.48 9.65
C GLN A 474 -5.77 28.41 9.33
N ARG A 475 -6.23 27.21 8.93
CA ARG A 475 -5.35 26.06 8.66
C ARG A 475 -4.42 26.40 7.50
N HIS A 476 -3.13 26.57 7.78
CA HIS A 476 -2.07 26.49 6.77
C HIS A 476 -1.90 25.03 6.34
N CYS A 477 -1.98 24.77 5.04
CA CYS A 477 -1.24 23.65 4.47
C CYS A 477 0.25 23.87 4.77
N VAL A 478 0.98 22.82 5.14
CA VAL A 478 2.43 22.91 5.37
C VAL A 478 3.13 23.06 4.02
N ASN A 479 3.23 24.31 3.55
CA ASN A 479 4.18 24.69 2.53
C ASN A 479 5.58 24.63 3.14
N GLU A 480 6.37 23.62 2.75
CA GLU A 480 7.79 23.53 3.10
C GLU A 480 8.60 24.54 2.25
N GLN A 481 8.41 25.83 2.52
CA GLN A 481 9.20 26.92 1.94
C GLN A 481 10.34 27.32 2.88
N ALA A 482 11.54 26.81 2.58
CA ALA A 482 12.79 27.29 3.16
C ALA A 482 13.77 27.68 2.05
N GLN A 483 13.56 28.87 1.46
CA GLN A 483 14.61 29.58 0.71
C GLN A 483 14.90 30.90 1.41
N SER A 484 16.03 30.97 2.11
CA SER A 484 16.60 32.25 2.56
C SER A 484 17.18 33.01 1.35
N PRO A 485 17.16 34.35 1.36
CA PRO A 485 17.64 35.15 0.24
C PRO A 485 19.14 34.98 0.05
N VAL A 486 19.56 34.73 -1.19
CA VAL A 486 20.97 34.79 -1.59
C VAL A 486 21.31 36.24 -1.93
N ASP A 487 22.05 36.90 -1.03
CA ASP A 487 22.68 38.18 -1.34
C ASP A 487 23.84 37.98 -2.33
N THR A 488 23.76 38.66 -3.47
CA THR A 488 24.74 38.59 -4.55
C THR A 488 26.04 39.30 -4.18
N VAL A 489 26.99 38.59 -3.57
CA VAL A 489 28.35 39.09 -3.33
C VAL A 489 29.31 38.63 -4.43
N ASN A 490 29.56 39.51 -5.41
CA ASN A 490 30.62 39.32 -6.41
C ASN A 490 31.99 39.17 -5.71
N THR A 491 32.60 37.98 -5.81
CA THR A 491 33.98 37.75 -5.36
C THR A 491 34.83 37.18 -6.48
N THR A 492 35.71 38.01 -7.02
CA THR A 492 36.70 37.65 -8.03
C THR A 492 37.72 36.66 -7.48
N ILE A 493 37.98 35.53 -8.16
CA ILE A 493 39.04 34.59 -7.80
C ILE A 493 40.03 34.45 -8.95
N SER A 494 41.32 34.70 -8.65
CA SER A 494 42.46 34.31 -9.47
C SER A 494 43.11 33.03 -8.89
N PRO A 495 43.73 32.16 -9.71
CA PRO A 495 44.10 30.81 -9.30
C PRO A 495 45.55 30.70 -8.79
N THR A 496 45.83 29.85 -7.78
CA THR A 496 47.21 29.32 -7.58
C THR A 496 47.30 27.98 -6.83
N SER A 497 48.15 27.09 -7.37
CA SER A 497 48.97 26.03 -6.73
C SER A 497 48.35 24.79 -6.05
N LEU A 498 48.74 23.64 -6.63
CA LEU A 498 48.83 22.30 -6.06
C LEU A 498 49.64 22.20 -4.75
N VAL A 499 49.33 21.17 -3.94
CA VAL A 499 50.30 20.40 -3.11
C VAL A 499 49.92 18.91 -3.14
N THR A 500 50.91 18.00 -3.03
CA THR A 500 50.79 16.53 -3.15
C THR A 500 51.49 15.83 -1.96
N SER A 501 50.90 14.76 -1.39
CA SER A 501 51.56 13.67 -0.61
C SER A 501 50.48 12.69 -0.10
N THR A 502 50.40 11.39 -0.43
CA THR A 502 51.22 10.16 -0.17
C THR A 502 51.11 9.48 1.21
N ASP A 503 50.54 8.26 1.15
CA ASP A 503 50.92 6.98 1.81
C ASP A 503 50.38 6.49 3.19
N LEU A 504 50.26 5.15 3.22
CA LEU A 504 49.57 4.21 4.14
C LEU A 504 50.43 3.79 5.38
N PRO A 505 49.92 3.00 6.36
CA PRO A 505 49.90 1.52 6.23
C PRO A 505 48.73 0.75 6.90
N LEU A 506 48.79 -0.59 6.77
CA LEU A 506 47.73 -1.61 6.89
C LEU A 506 47.86 -2.50 8.16
N SER A 507 46.75 -3.04 8.71
CA SER A 507 46.59 -4.35 9.45
C SER A 507 45.37 -4.32 10.41
N SER A 508 44.62 -5.39 10.75
CA SER A 508 44.53 -6.79 10.26
C SER A 508 43.38 -7.57 10.97
N VAL A 509 43.04 -8.77 10.46
CA VAL A 509 42.25 -9.88 11.07
C VAL A 509 40.71 -9.82 10.92
N ALA A 510 40.11 -11.01 10.73
CA ALA A 510 38.79 -11.26 10.15
C ALA A 510 37.74 -11.84 11.12
N ALA A 511 36.46 -11.64 10.80
CA ALA A 511 35.35 -12.47 11.25
C ALA A 511 34.14 -12.38 10.28
N TRP A 512 33.75 -13.52 9.69
CA TRP A 512 32.40 -13.92 9.27
C TRP A 512 31.45 -12.81 8.74
N SER A 513 31.35 -12.67 7.41
CA SER A 513 30.40 -11.75 6.76
C SER A 513 28.93 -12.12 7.03
N PRO A 514 28.11 -11.18 7.52
CA PRO A 514 26.66 -11.27 7.43
C PRO A 514 26.18 -11.15 5.99
N VAL A 515 24.95 -11.59 5.72
CA VAL A 515 24.25 -11.26 4.47
C VAL A 515 24.06 -9.75 4.42
N GLU A 516 24.79 -9.17 3.48
CA GLU A 516 24.86 -7.76 3.13
C GLU A 516 23.59 -7.49 2.21
N GLN A 517 23.14 -6.27 1.86
CA GLN A 517 21.77 -6.03 1.29
C GLN A 517 21.70 -5.06 0.05
N LEU A 518 20.62 -4.28 -0.22
CA LEU A 518 20.48 -3.39 -1.43
C LEU A 518 20.22 -1.90 -1.10
N PRO A 519 20.77 -0.88 -1.82
CA PRO A 519 20.45 0.54 -1.58
C PRO A 519 19.22 1.01 -2.35
N THR A 520 18.52 2.04 -1.86
CA THR A 520 17.35 2.64 -2.54
C THR A 520 17.69 3.15 -3.94
N THR A 521 18.86 3.76 -4.13
CA THR A 521 19.33 4.18 -5.46
C THR A 521 19.45 3.00 -6.42
N GLU A 522 19.76 1.80 -5.93
CA GLU A 522 19.87 0.61 -6.77
C GLU A 522 18.55 -0.14 -6.92
N LEU A 523 17.62 -0.07 -5.95
CA LEU A 523 16.23 -0.46 -6.17
C LEU A 523 15.66 0.38 -7.32
N VAL A 524 15.86 1.69 -7.24
CA VAL A 524 15.54 2.65 -8.30
C VAL A 524 16.25 2.31 -9.61
N ARG A 525 17.57 2.09 -9.61
CA ARG A 525 18.32 1.71 -10.82
C ARG A 525 17.84 0.38 -11.40
N VAL A 526 17.52 -0.63 -10.59
CA VAL A 526 17.06 -1.95 -11.04
C VAL A 526 15.62 -1.91 -11.56
N LEU A 527 14.75 -1.12 -10.96
CA LEU A 527 13.43 -0.80 -11.50
C LEU A 527 13.60 -0.12 -12.87
N ASN A 528 14.37 0.97 -12.91
CA ASN A 528 14.65 1.75 -14.11
C ASN A 528 15.33 0.90 -15.21
N GLU A 529 16.27 0.00 -14.89
CA GLU A 529 16.95 -0.86 -15.88
C GLU A 529 16.09 -2.03 -16.37
N ARG A 530 15.22 -2.60 -15.53
CA ARG A 530 14.24 -3.60 -15.98
C ARG A 530 13.22 -2.98 -16.93
N LEU A 531 12.84 -1.74 -16.68
CA LEU A 531 11.83 -1.01 -17.45
C LEU A 531 12.44 -0.31 -18.69
N ARG A 532 13.70 0.15 -18.65
CA ARG A 532 14.42 0.73 -19.82
C ARG A 532 14.69 -0.25 -20.96
N GLY A 533 14.59 -1.56 -20.72
CA GLY A 533 14.53 -2.56 -21.80
C GLY A 533 13.20 -2.57 -22.56
N ARG A 534 12.22 -1.80 -22.09
CA ARG A 534 10.82 -1.70 -22.55
C ARG A 534 10.40 -0.22 -22.52
N GLN A 535 11.15 0.63 -23.21
CA GLN A 535 10.72 2.02 -23.39
C GLN A 535 9.34 1.99 -24.06
N TRP A 536 8.33 2.49 -23.35
CA TRP A 536 6.97 2.59 -23.88
C TRP A 536 6.97 3.51 -25.09
N ASP A 537 6.11 3.25 -26.07
CA ASP A 537 6.21 3.90 -27.38
C ASP A 537 6.11 5.43 -27.22
N GLU A 538 7.12 6.17 -27.67
CA GLU A 538 7.15 7.63 -27.56
C GLU A 538 6.02 8.28 -28.41
N GLU A 539 5.41 7.52 -29.32
CA GLU A 539 4.23 7.91 -30.09
C GLU A 539 2.89 7.61 -29.39
N GLU A 540 2.88 6.98 -28.19
CA GLU A 540 1.65 6.71 -27.43
C GLU A 540 1.11 8.00 -26.76
N VAL A 541 0.34 8.75 -27.54
CA VAL A 541 -0.40 9.93 -27.09
C VAL A 541 -1.47 9.52 -26.06
N PRO A 542 -1.64 10.26 -24.93
CA PRO A 542 -2.70 9.97 -23.96
C PRO A 542 -4.08 9.80 -24.62
N PRO A 543 -4.89 8.84 -24.17
CA PRO A 543 -6.20 8.60 -24.77
C PRO A 543 -7.07 9.86 -24.72
N GLN A 544 -7.78 10.14 -25.82
CA GLN A 544 -8.67 11.30 -25.89
C GLN A 544 -9.85 11.11 -24.93
N TYR A 545 -9.76 11.73 -23.75
CA TYR A 545 -10.86 11.78 -22.80
C TYR A 545 -12.05 12.51 -23.43
N GLY A 546 -13.11 11.75 -23.73
CA GLY A 546 -14.32 12.28 -24.33
C GLY A 546 -15.00 13.28 -23.41
N THR A 547 -15.11 14.54 -23.83
CA THR A 547 -15.89 15.55 -23.13
C THR A 547 -17.38 15.34 -23.41
N GLU A 548 -18.01 14.40 -22.71
CA GLU A 548 -19.47 14.37 -22.62
C GLU A 548 -19.94 15.57 -21.77
N GLN A 549 -20.83 16.39 -22.33
CA GLN A 549 -21.45 17.56 -21.71
C GLN A 549 -22.88 17.25 -21.25
#